data_AF-A0A3N9XX14-F1
#
_entry.id   AF-A0A3N9XX14-F1
#
_cell.length_a   1.000
_cell.length_b   1.000
_cell.length_c   1.000
_cell.angle_alpha   90.00
_cell.angle_beta   90.00
_cell.angle_gamma   90.00
#
_symmetry.space_group_name_H-M   'P 1'
#
loop_
_entity.id
_entity.type
_entity.pdbx_description
1 polymer ?
#
loop_
_entity_poly.entity_id
_entity_poly.type
_entity_poly.pdbx_seq_one_letter_code
_entity_poly.pdbx_strand_id
1 'polypeptide(L)' 'MSRRRRRRRTAGQRRAIVERLGREPGVRPEDVLISVVETGAENWSFGNGEAQLAK' A
#
# COMPACT_ATOMS: atom_id res chain seq x y z
N MET A 1 19.45 -12.58 5.27
CA MET A 1 18.93 -11.74 6.37
C MET A 1 17.52 -11.27 6.01
N SER A 2 16.48 -12.04 6.36
CA SER A 2 15.08 -11.66 6.13
C SER A 2 14.50 -11.19 7.46
N ARG A 3 14.38 -9.87 7.65
CA ARG A 3 13.69 -9.30 8.82
C ARG A 3 12.18 -9.51 8.64
N ARG A 4 11.76 -10.71 9.02
CA ARG A 4 10.37 -11.09 9.32
C ARG A 4 9.81 -10.11 10.35
N ARG A 5 9.07 -9.07 9.94
CA ARG A 5 8.30 -8.21 10.89
C ARG A 5 6.89 -7.87 10.40
N ARG A 6 5.95 -8.54 11.08
CA ARG A 6 4.54 -8.21 11.38
C ARG A 6 3.47 -8.39 10.28
N ARG A 7 2.86 -9.58 10.35
CA ARG A 7 1.48 -9.88 9.90
C ARG A 7 0.48 -8.79 10.31
N ARG A 8 -0.50 -8.58 9.40
CA ARG A 8 -1.81 -7.92 9.57
C ARG A 8 -1.83 -6.41 9.84
N ARG A 9 -1.85 -5.60 8.78
CA ARG A 9 -2.51 -4.28 8.78
C ARG A 9 -3.54 -4.07 7.68
N THR A 10 -3.88 -5.11 6.93
CA THR A 10 -4.43 -4.88 5.60
C THR A 10 -5.96 -4.75 5.55
N ALA A 11 -6.72 -5.31 6.49
CA ALA A 11 -8.20 -5.24 6.45
C ALA A 11 -8.75 -3.83 6.75
N GLY A 12 -8.27 -3.20 7.83
CA GLY A 12 -8.76 -1.87 8.24
C GLY A 12 -8.41 -0.76 7.25
N GLN A 13 -7.24 -0.85 6.61
CA GLN A 13 -6.79 0.15 5.63
C GLN A 13 -7.64 0.12 4.34
N ARG A 14 -8.04 -1.07 3.87
CA ARG A 14 -8.85 -1.20 2.66
C ARG A 14 -10.25 -0.62 2.80
N ARG A 15 -10.91 -0.85 3.95
CA ARG A 15 -12.24 -0.29 4.23
C ARG A 15 -12.25 1.23 4.11
N ALA A 16 -11.23 1.89 4.67
CA ALA A 16 -11.12 3.34 4.64
C ALA A 16 -10.83 3.92 3.24
N ILE A 17 -10.25 3.13 2.33
CA ILE A 17 -10.06 3.52 0.92
C ILE A 17 -11.41 3.44 0.19
N VAL A 18 -12.11 2.31 0.32
CA VAL A 18 -13.41 2.08 -0.31
C VAL A 18 -14.43 3.14 0.14
N GLU A 19 -14.47 3.46 1.44
CA GLU A 19 -15.36 4.50 1.99
C GLU A 19 -15.09 5.88 1.38
N ARG A 20 -13.82 6.27 1.22
CA ARG A 20 -13.47 7.56 0.61
C ARG A 20 -13.86 7.62 -0.87
N LEU A 21 -13.56 6.56 -1.63
CA LEU A 21 -13.91 6.48 -3.05
C LEU A 21 -15.44 6.52 -3.27
N GLY A 22 -16.20 5.91 -2.36
CA GLY A 22 -17.67 5.99 -2.38
C GLY A 22 -18.22 7.36 -2.00
N ARG A 23 -17.53 8.13 -1.15
CA ARG A 23 -17.91 9.51 -0.83
C ARG A 23 -17.61 10.46 -1.99
N GLU A 24 -16.42 10.36 -2.57
CA GLU A 24 -15.97 11.18 -3.70
C GLU A 24 -14.85 10.42 -4.43
N PRO A 25 -14.99 10.09 -5.73
CA PRO A 25 -15.97 10.62 -6.69
C PRO A 25 -17.32 9.85 -6.77
N GLY A 26 -17.63 8.93 -5.85
CA GLY A 26 -18.89 8.17 -5.89
C GLY A 26 -18.76 6.75 -6.48
N VAL A 27 -17.58 6.14 -6.38
CA VAL A 27 -17.33 4.78 -6.89
C VAL A 27 -18.10 3.77 -6.04
N ARG A 28 -18.82 2.85 -6.68
CA ARG A 28 -19.51 1.79 -5.95
C ARG A 28 -18.50 0.84 -5.31
N PRO A 29 -18.70 0.39 -4.06
CA PRO A 29 -17.76 -0.50 -3.37
C PRO A 29 -17.39 -1.76 -4.15
N GLU A 30 -18.34 -2.36 -4.87
CA GLU A 30 -18.16 -3.55 -5.70
C GLU A 30 -17.23 -3.33 -6.91
N ASP A 31 -17.02 -2.08 -7.32
CA ASP A 31 -16.14 -1.72 -8.44
C ASP A 31 -14.68 -1.50 -7.98
N VAL A 32 -14.33 -1.75 -6.71
CA VAL A 32 -13.00 -1.50 -6.14
C VAL A 32 -12.23 -2.79 -5.86
N LEU A 33 -11.19 -3.06 -6.66
CA LEU A 33 -10.20 -4.13 -6.40
C LEU A 33 -8.90 -3.53 -5.83
N ILE A 34 -8.39 -4.09 -4.72
CA ILE A 34 -7.12 -3.66 -4.10
C ILE A 34 -6.14 -4.83 -4.04
N SER A 35 -5.08 -4.79 -4.84
CA SER A 35 -3.94 -5.70 -4.79
C SER A 35 -2.74 -5.04 -4.10
N VAL A 36 -2.09 -5.74 -3.17
CA VAL A 36 -0.92 -5.24 -2.43
C VAL A 36 0.19 -6.27 -2.56
N VAL A 37 1.34 -5.85 -3.06
CA VAL A 37 2.56 -6.67 -3.18
C VAL A 37 3.65 -6.09 -2.28
N GLU A 38 4.44 -6.97 -1.67
CA GLU A 38 5.57 -6.57 -0.84
C GLU A 38 6.83 -6.40 -1.71
N THR A 39 7.61 -5.37 -1.45
CA THR A 39 8.87 -5.09 -2.14
C THR A 39 9.97 -4.81 -1.11
N GLY A 40 11.21 -5.14 -1.46
CA GLY A 40 12.39 -4.76 -0.67
C GLY A 40 12.54 -3.24 -0.60
N ALA A 41 13.09 -2.75 0.52
CA ALA A 41 13.30 -1.33 0.75
C ALA A 41 14.32 -0.74 -0.25
N GLU A 42 15.27 -1.57 -0.69
CA GLU A 42 16.27 -1.28 -1.70
C GLU A 42 15.70 -1.03 -3.11
N ASN A 43 14.46 -1.45 -3.38
CA ASN A 43 13.83 -1.32 -4.69
C ASN A 43 13.15 0.04 -4.91
N TRP A 44 13.24 0.96 -3.94
CA TRP A 44 12.58 2.26 -4.01
C TRP A 44 13.60 3.38 -4.12
N SER A 45 13.48 4.15 -5.20
CA SER A 45 14.11 5.47 -5.31
C SER A 45 13.03 6.54 -5.37
N PHE A 46 13.08 7.49 -4.45
CA PHE A 46 12.22 8.68 -4.47
C PHE A 46 12.78 9.82 -5.34
N GLY A 47 13.93 9.60 -5.98
CA GLY A 47 14.65 10.58 -6.79
C GLY A 47 16.17 10.48 -6.63
N ASN A 48 16.90 11.21 -7.46
CA ASN A 48 18.37 11.35 -7.45
C ASN A 48 19.17 10.04 -7.59
N GLY A 49 18.52 8.92 -7.94
CA GLY A 49 19.18 7.62 -8.05
C GLY A 49 19.58 7.01 -6.70
N GLU A 50 19.03 7.51 -5.59
CA GLU A 50 19.30 7.00 -4.25
C GLU A 50 18.23 6.01 -3.81
N ALA A 51 18.60 4.99 -3.04
CA ALA A 51 17.67 4.06 -2.41
C ALA A 51 17.42 4.47 -0.95
N GLN A 52 16.53 5.43 -0.73
CA GLN A 52 16.36 6.12 0.56
C GLN A 52 15.88 5.21 1.68
N LEU A 53 15.16 4.14 1.33
CA LEU A 53 14.66 3.17 2.29
C LEU A 53 15.69 2.07 2.60
N ALA A 54 16.80 1.97 1.86
CA ALA A 54 17.78 0.88 1.94
C ALA A 54 18.76 0.96 3.14
N LYS A 55 18.44 1.70 4.20
CA LYS A 55 19.32 1.91 5.36
C LYS A 55 19.38 0.71 6.31
#